data_AF-A0A3C1DK13-F1
#
_entry.id   AF-A0A3C1DK13-F1
#
_cell.length_a   1.000
_cell.length_b   1.000
_cell.length_c   1.000
_cell.angle_alpha   90.00
_cell.angle_beta   90.00
_cell.angle_gamma   90.00
#
_symmetry.space_group_name_H-M   'P 1'
#
loop_
_entity.id
_entity.type
_entity.pdbx_description
1 polymer ?
#
loop_
_entity_poly.entity_id
_entity_poly.type
_entity_poly.pdbx_seq_one_letter_code
_entity_poly.pdbx_strand_id
1 'polypeptide(L)'
;MSQVLGPLMPPATELVGKTPVLRSLLIGDATANFSTLDTQVLADAATAMRQARGFYASHDGMLHALFDRALEVPHDVPVSIVWGTQDELLPPERQRRVAGPPHAQWIVLDQCAHVPMWDQPRRTVEIISNAAEAGINSAA
;
A
#
# COMPACT_ATOMS: atom_id res chain seq x y z
N MET A 1 11.75 -12.72 0.80
CA MET A 1 12.47 -13.33 1.96
C MET A 1 11.88 -12.90 3.33
N SER A 2 10.85 -12.04 3.38
CA SER A 2 10.22 -11.53 4.61
C SER A 2 9.19 -12.47 5.28
N GLN A 3 8.79 -13.54 4.60
CA GLN A 3 7.65 -14.40 4.99
C GLN A 3 7.91 -15.38 6.15
N VAL A 4 9.14 -15.49 6.68
CA VAL A 4 9.51 -16.57 7.63
C VAL A 4 9.87 -16.07 9.04
N LEU A 5 10.02 -14.76 9.26
CA LEU A 5 10.62 -14.22 10.49
C LEU A 5 9.64 -13.53 11.47
N GLY A 6 8.34 -13.62 11.22
CA GLY A 6 7.30 -12.90 12.00
C GLY A 6 7.28 -13.13 13.52
N PRO A 7 7.45 -14.37 14.04
CA PRO A 7 7.26 -14.61 15.48
C PRO A 7 8.54 -14.67 16.33
N LEU A 8 9.74 -14.66 15.74
CA LEU A 8 10.99 -15.05 16.43
C LEU A 8 12.08 -13.97 16.51
N MET A 9 11.82 -12.74 16.07
CA MET A 9 12.75 -11.65 16.37
C MET A 9 12.45 -11.04 17.75
N PRO A 10 13.44 -10.96 18.68
CA PRO A 10 13.36 -10.09 19.86
C PRO A 10 13.07 -8.64 19.41
N PRO A 11 12.72 -7.69 20.30
CA PRO A 11 12.30 -6.33 19.92
C PRO A 11 13.47 -5.56 19.28
N ALA A 12 13.73 -5.84 18.01
CA ALA A 12 14.65 -5.12 17.15
C ALA A 12 13.97 -3.86 16.60
N THR A 13 12.84 -3.44 17.15
CA THR A 13 12.19 -2.15 16.84
C THR A 13 13.14 -0.98 17.05
N GLU A 14 14.09 -1.07 18.00
CA GLU A 14 15.15 -0.07 18.18
C GLU A 14 16.34 -0.20 17.21
N LEU A 15 16.47 -1.34 16.52
CA LEU A 15 17.48 -1.57 15.50
C LEU A 15 16.98 -1.29 14.08
N VAL A 16 15.66 -1.25 13.88
CA VAL A 16 14.99 -0.69 12.70
C VAL A 16 15.44 0.77 12.60
N GLY A 17 16.47 1.03 11.81
CA GLY A 17 16.87 2.40 11.46
C GLY A 17 18.32 2.81 11.66
N LYS A 18 19.21 1.95 12.19
CA LYS A 18 20.62 2.36 12.39
C LYS A 18 21.44 2.41 11.10
N THR A 19 21.07 1.67 10.04
CA THR A 19 21.77 1.72 8.75
C THR A 19 20.80 1.68 7.56
N PRO A 20 21.06 2.43 6.46
CA PRO A 20 20.22 2.43 5.26
C PRO A 20 20.00 1.05 4.62
N VAL A 21 20.98 0.15 4.76
CA VAL A 21 20.91 -1.24 4.27
C VAL A 21 19.86 -2.05 5.03
N LEU A 22 19.82 -1.94 6.37
CA LEU A 22 18.81 -2.62 7.19
C LEU A 22 17.41 -2.08 6.89
N ARG A 23 17.29 -0.78 6.63
CA ARG A 23 16.02 -0.15 6.27
C ARG A 23 15.51 -0.69 4.95
N SER A 24 16.34 -0.68 3.91
CA SER A 24 15.97 -1.23 2.59
C SER A 24 15.51 -2.70 2.68
N LEU A 25 16.17 -3.53 3.49
CA LEU A 25 15.80 -4.94 3.64
C LEU A 25 14.49 -5.18 4.41
N LEU A 26 14.08 -4.25 5.29
CA LEU A 26 12.93 -4.44 6.18
C LEU A 26 11.67 -3.69 5.73
N ILE A 27 11.82 -2.58 4.99
CA ILE A 27 10.71 -1.69 4.58
C ILE A 27 10.79 -1.22 3.13
N GLY A 28 11.77 -1.69 2.34
CA GLY A 28 12.00 -1.21 0.98
C GLY A 28 10.85 -1.53 0.01
N ASP A 29 10.07 -2.57 0.32
CA ASP A 29 8.82 -2.90 -0.37
C ASP A 29 7.67 -1.96 -0.01
N ALA A 30 7.71 -1.36 1.19
CA ALA A 30 6.69 -0.43 1.67
C ALA A 30 6.88 1.00 1.13
N THR A 31 8.12 1.46 0.95
CA THR A 31 8.42 2.87 0.60
C THR A 31 9.70 3.02 -0.21
N ALA A 32 9.61 3.82 -1.27
CA ALA A 32 10.76 4.26 -2.07
C ALA A 32 11.66 5.26 -1.30
N ASN A 33 11.10 5.94 -0.29
CA ASN A 33 11.76 6.96 0.54
C ASN A 33 12.31 6.42 1.87
N PHE A 34 12.69 5.13 1.93
CA PHE A 34 13.13 4.47 3.17
C PHE A 34 14.30 5.15 3.92
N SER A 35 15.12 5.94 3.21
CA SER A 35 16.26 6.67 3.77
C SER A 35 15.92 8.04 4.35
N THR A 36 14.75 8.61 4.02
CA THR A 36 14.34 9.97 4.42
C THR A 36 13.20 9.99 5.44
N LEU A 37 12.44 8.89 5.57
CA LEU A 37 11.41 8.77 6.61
C LEU A 37 12.01 8.74 8.01
N ASP A 38 11.29 9.33 8.96
CA ASP A 38 11.69 9.29 10.36
C ASP A 38 11.70 7.85 10.90
N THR A 39 12.70 7.54 11.72
CA THR A 39 12.89 6.18 12.25
C THR A 39 11.76 5.77 13.21
N GLN A 40 11.23 6.70 14.00
CA GLN A 40 10.13 6.43 14.90
C GLN A 40 8.86 6.11 14.12
N VAL A 41 8.59 6.81 13.02
CA VAL A 41 7.45 6.50 12.13
C VAL A 41 7.50 5.04 11.65
N LEU A 42 8.67 4.55 11.26
CA LEU A 42 8.83 3.16 10.84
C LEU A 42 8.69 2.17 11.99
N ALA A 43 9.26 2.47 13.15
CA ALA A 43 9.17 1.61 14.33
C ALA A 43 7.72 1.52 14.85
N ASP A 44 7.00 2.63 14.84
CA ASP A 44 5.59 2.73 15.22
C ASP A 44 4.71 1.96 14.23
N ALA A 45 4.95 2.12 12.92
CA ALA A 45 4.23 1.37 11.89
C ALA A 45 4.44 -0.15 12.06
N ALA A 46 5.69 -0.60 12.24
CA ALA A 46 6.01 -2.01 12.47
C ALA A 46 5.36 -2.54 13.75
N THR A 47 5.36 -1.74 14.82
CA THR A 47 4.71 -2.10 16.08
C THR A 47 3.20 -2.20 15.93
N ALA A 48 2.58 -1.23 15.26
CA ALA A 48 1.15 -1.21 14.98
C ALA A 48 0.73 -2.43 14.15
N MET A 49 1.46 -2.76 13.08
CA MET A 49 1.19 -3.95 12.26
C MET A 49 1.28 -5.23 13.09
N ARG A 50 2.33 -5.39 13.92
CA ARG A 50 2.51 -6.57 14.78
C ARG A 50 1.40 -6.71 15.84
N GLN A 51 0.91 -5.59 16.37
CA GLN A 51 -0.11 -5.57 17.42
C GLN A 51 -1.54 -5.58 16.87
N ALA A 52 -1.74 -5.26 15.59
CA ALA A 52 -3.04 -5.22 14.96
C ALA A 52 -3.68 -6.62 14.94
N ARG A 53 -4.71 -6.78 15.78
CA ARG A 53 -5.50 -8.02 15.81
C ARG A 53 -6.08 -8.27 14.42
N GLY A 54 -5.78 -9.44 13.87
CA GLY A 54 -6.28 -9.86 12.57
C GLY A 54 -5.37 -9.52 11.39
N PHE A 55 -4.29 -8.75 11.58
CA PHE A 55 -3.40 -8.38 10.46
C PHE A 55 -2.92 -9.60 9.67
N TYR A 56 -2.36 -10.61 10.34
CA TYR A 56 -1.86 -11.81 9.66
C TYR A 56 -2.97 -12.63 9.00
N ALA A 57 -4.14 -12.75 9.64
CA ALA A 57 -5.28 -13.46 9.06
C ALA A 57 -5.83 -12.75 7.82
N SER A 58 -5.90 -11.41 7.86
CA SER A 58 -6.30 -10.58 6.72
C SER A 58 -5.27 -10.64 5.59
N HIS A 59 -3.97 -10.61 5.92
CA HIS A 59 -2.90 -10.75 4.95
C HIS A 59 -2.98 -12.10 4.23
N ASP A 60 -3.07 -13.21 4.98
CA ASP A 60 -3.19 -14.56 4.44
C ASP A 60 -4.44 -14.72 3.56
N GLY A 61 -5.59 -14.23 4.03
CA GLY A 61 -6.83 -14.24 3.25
C GLY A 61 -6.72 -13.44 1.94
N MET A 62 -6.03 -12.29 1.96
CA MET A 62 -5.84 -11.46 0.78
C MET A 62 -4.93 -12.13 -0.25
N LEU A 63 -3.92 -12.89 0.16
CA LEU A 63 -2.99 -13.59 -0.75
C LEU A 63 -3.68 -14.60 -1.68
N HIS A 64 -4.89 -15.04 -1.34
CA HIS A 64 -5.63 -16.06 -2.10
C HIS A 64 -6.91 -15.53 -2.77
N ALA A 65 -7.22 -14.24 -2.63
CA ALA A 65 -8.40 -13.63 -3.23
C ALA A 65 -8.03 -12.49 -4.18
N LEU A 66 -8.68 -12.43 -5.34
CA LEU A 66 -8.75 -11.25 -6.20
C LEU A 66 -10.13 -10.64 -6.09
N PHE A 67 -10.25 -9.34 -6.34
CA PHE A 67 -11.56 -8.72 -6.47
C PHE A 67 -12.26 -9.25 -7.73
N ASP A 68 -13.37 -9.96 -7.54
CA ASP A 68 -14.13 -10.65 -8.57
C ASP A 68 -15.47 -9.97 -8.90
N ARG A 69 -15.83 -8.93 -8.15
CA ARG A 69 -17.07 -8.16 -8.31
C ARG A 69 -16.88 -6.84 -9.07
N ALA A 70 -15.86 -6.78 -9.93
CA ALA A 70 -15.54 -5.60 -10.73
C ALA A 70 -16.71 -5.11 -11.60
N LEU A 71 -17.51 -6.04 -12.11
CA LEU A 71 -18.69 -5.73 -12.94
C LEU A 71 -19.93 -5.33 -12.13
N GLU A 72 -19.91 -5.52 -10.81
CA GLU A 72 -21.01 -5.12 -9.92
C GLU A 72 -20.90 -3.64 -9.49
N VAL A 73 -19.77 -2.99 -9.74
CA VAL A 73 -19.58 -1.57 -9.43
C VAL A 73 -20.33 -0.72 -10.45
N PRO A 74 -21.32 0.09 -10.04
CA PRO A 74 -22.08 0.93 -10.97
C PRO A 74 -21.18 1.93 -11.71
N HIS A 75 -21.51 2.20 -12.98
CA HIS A 75 -20.70 3.08 -13.84
C HIS A 75 -20.70 4.54 -13.37
N ASP A 76 -21.73 4.96 -12.66
CA ASP A 76 -21.88 6.28 -12.04
C ASP A 76 -21.10 6.43 -10.74
N VAL A 77 -20.55 5.34 -10.18
CA VAL A 77 -19.61 5.41 -9.04
C VAL A 77 -18.19 5.60 -9.57
N PRO A 78 -17.57 6.78 -9.40
CA PRO A 78 -16.21 7.01 -9.82
C PRO A 78 -15.23 6.19 -8.98
N VAL A 79 -14.33 5.48 -9.64
CA VAL A 79 -13.31 4.64 -9.00
C VAL A 79 -11.94 5.07 -9.48
N SER A 80 -11.01 5.27 -8.55
CA SER A 80 -9.58 5.43 -8.83
C SER A 80 -8.81 4.27 -8.22
N ILE A 81 -8.00 3.59 -9.02
CA ILE A 81 -7.08 2.54 -8.58
C ILE A 81 -5.66 3.05 -8.79
N VAL A 82 -4.88 3.09 -7.71
CA VAL A 82 -3.56 3.71 -7.69
C VAL A 82 -2.50 2.66 -7.39
N TRP A 83 -1.43 2.65 -8.18
CA TRP A 83 -0.28 1.77 -7.99
C TRP A 83 1.03 2.53 -8.04
N GLY A 84 1.99 2.14 -7.21
CA GLY A 84 3.38 2.59 -7.33
C GLY A 84 4.16 1.68 -8.29
N THR A 85 5.06 2.24 -9.10
CA THR A 85 5.91 1.42 -10.00
C THR A 85 6.95 0.56 -9.29
N GLN A 86 7.17 0.79 -7.99
CA GLN A 86 8.10 0.06 -7.13
C GLN A 86 7.36 -0.74 -6.05
N ASP A 87 6.05 -0.96 -6.19
CA ASP A 87 5.30 -1.83 -5.28
C ASP A 87 5.67 -3.29 -5.55
N GLU A 88 6.49 -3.84 -4.67
CA GLU A 88 6.88 -5.25 -4.65
C GLU A 88 6.11 -6.07 -3.60
N LEU A 89 5.20 -5.44 -2.84
CA LEU A 89 4.45 -6.11 -1.78
C LEU A 89 3.36 -7.00 -2.36
N LEU A 90 2.73 -6.56 -3.46
CA LEU A 90 1.66 -7.29 -4.12
C LEU A 90 2.12 -7.93 -5.45
N PRO A 91 1.81 -9.21 -5.69
CA PRO A 91 2.12 -9.87 -6.96
C PRO A 91 1.57 -9.14 -8.20
N PRO A 92 2.29 -9.17 -9.35
CA PRO A 92 1.92 -8.43 -10.56
C PRO A 92 0.51 -8.73 -11.11
N GLU A 93 -0.02 -9.93 -10.88
CA GLU A 93 -1.39 -10.28 -11.27
C GLU A 93 -2.46 -9.39 -10.62
N ARG A 94 -2.18 -8.82 -9.45
CA ARG A 94 -3.08 -7.90 -8.73
C ARG A 94 -3.06 -6.49 -9.32
N GLN A 95 -1.99 -6.16 -10.03
CA GLN A 95 -1.80 -4.88 -10.69
C GLN A 95 -2.34 -4.88 -12.13
N ARG A 96 -3.14 -5.89 -12.51
CA ARG A 96 -3.76 -5.94 -13.84
C ARG A 96 -5.06 -5.16 -13.84
N ARG A 97 -5.24 -4.30 -14.84
CA ARG A 97 -6.48 -3.50 -15.03
C ARG A 97 -7.76 -4.32 -15.02
N VAL A 98 -7.68 -5.57 -15.50
CA VAL A 98 -8.82 -6.50 -15.53
C VAL A 98 -9.35 -6.89 -14.15
N ALA A 99 -8.59 -6.64 -13.07
CA ALA A 99 -9.04 -6.88 -11.69
C ALA A 99 -9.93 -5.75 -11.15
N GLY A 100 -9.99 -4.59 -11.83
CA GLY A 100 -10.80 -3.45 -11.43
C GLY A 100 -12.04 -3.25 -12.31
N PRO A 101 -12.99 -2.39 -11.89
CA PRO A 101 -14.12 -1.98 -12.73
C PRO A 101 -13.63 -1.40 -14.08
N PRO A 102 -14.30 -1.69 -15.22
CA PRO A 102 -13.85 -1.23 -16.54
C PRO A 102 -13.73 0.30 -16.67
N HIS A 103 -14.53 1.06 -15.93
CA HIS A 103 -14.54 2.53 -15.92
C HIS A 103 -13.58 3.14 -14.89
N ALA A 104 -12.85 2.33 -14.13
CA ALA A 104 -11.93 2.83 -13.12
C ALA A 104 -10.76 3.62 -13.76
N GLN A 105 -10.44 4.76 -13.15
CA GLN A 105 -9.23 5.51 -13.46
C GLN A 105 -8.03 4.75 -12.90
N TRP A 106 -7.13 4.34 -13.79
CA TRP A 106 -5.92 3.60 -13.41
C TRP A 106 -4.71 4.54 -13.35
N ILE A 107 -4.25 4.84 -12.14
CA ILE A 107 -3.20 5.83 -11.87
C ILE A 107 -1.94 5.08 -11.45
N VAL A 108 -0.84 5.31 -12.17
CA VAL A 108 0.47 4.73 -11.84
C VAL A 108 1.38 5.87 -11.39
N LEU A 109 2.00 5.70 -10.23
CA LEU A 109 2.90 6.66 -9.61
C LEU A 109 4.34 6.20 -9.79
N ASP A 110 5.11 6.97 -10.55
CA ASP A 110 6.55 6.73 -10.73
C ASP A 110 7.31 7.00 -9.45
N GLN A 111 8.34 6.20 -9.13
CA GLN A 111 9.15 6.36 -7.90
C GLN A 111 8.31 6.30 -6.62
N CYS A 112 7.30 5.43 -6.63
CA CYS A 112 6.42 5.15 -5.50
C CYS A 112 6.40 3.64 -5.29
N ALA A 113 6.57 3.19 -4.05
CA ALA A 113 6.38 1.81 -3.63
C ALA A 113 4.94 1.61 -3.13
N HIS A 114 4.74 0.71 -2.16
CA HIS A 114 3.41 0.31 -1.70
C HIS A 114 2.63 1.41 -0.94
N VAL A 115 3.32 2.32 -0.25
CA VAL A 115 2.70 3.32 0.63
C VAL A 115 2.82 4.73 0.02
N PRO A 116 1.93 5.12 -0.92
CA PRO A 116 2.02 6.40 -1.62
C PRO A 116 1.90 7.61 -0.68
N MET A 117 1.21 7.47 0.46
CA MET A 117 1.13 8.48 1.51
C MET A 117 2.50 8.87 2.06
N TRP A 118 3.47 7.96 2.05
CA TRP A 118 4.84 8.21 2.48
C TRP A 118 5.71 8.69 1.32
N ASP A 119 5.53 8.13 0.13
CA ASP A 119 6.40 8.41 -1.01
C ASP A 119 6.03 9.72 -1.73
N GLN A 120 4.74 10.01 -1.88
CA GLN A 120 4.22 11.17 -2.61
C GLN A 120 3.01 11.80 -1.92
N PRO A 121 3.14 12.31 -0.68
CA PRO A 121 2.01 12.76 0.14
C PRO A 121 1.12 13.80 -0.55
N ARG A 122 1.72 14.78 -1.25
CA ARG A 122 0.96 15.81 -1.98
C ARG A 122 0.14 15.21 -3.12
N ARG A 123 0.73 14.29 -3.89
CA ARG A 123 0.06 13.62 -5.00
C ARG A 123 -1.05 12.71 -4.50
N THR A 124 -0.84 12.02 -3.38
CA THR A 124 -1.87 11.21 -2.73
C THR A 124 -3.07 12.04 -2.31
N VAL A 125 -2.84 13.19 -1.65
CA VAL A 125 -3.93 14.11 -1.26
C VAL A 125 -4.71 14.61 -2.48
N GLU A 126 -4.01 14.99 -3.55
CA GLU A 126 -4.63 15.43 -4.79
C GLU A 126 -5.53 14.34 -5.39
N ILE A 127 -5.04 13.10 -5.49
CA ILE A 127 -5.81 11.97 -6.03
C ILE A 127 -7.07 11.70 -5.19
N ILE A 128 -6.93 11.68 -3.86
CA ILE A 128 -8.07 11.47 -2.96
C ILE A 128 -9.09 12.60 -3.11
N SER A 129 -8.62 13.85 -3.19
CA SER A 129 -9.50 15.02 -3.34
C SER A 129 -10.27 14.98 -4.66
N ASN A 130 -9.59 14.66 -5.76
CA ASN A 130 -10.22 14.55 -7.08
C ASN A 130 -11.23 13.39 -7.13
N ALA A 131 -10.92 12.25 -6.50
CA ALA A 131 -11.84 11.12 -6.43
C ALA A 131 -13.09 11.45 -5.59
N ALA A 132 -12.92 12.14 -4.46
CA ALA A 132 -14.01 12.59 -3.62
C ALA A 132 -14.90 13.62 -4.33
N GLU A 133 -14.31 14.60 -5.03
CA GLU A 133 -15.03 15.60 -5.82
C GLU A 133 -15.84 14.94 -6.94
N ALA A 134 -15.25 13.99 -7.67
CA ALA A 134 -15.98 13.21 -8.67
C ALA A 134 -17.19 12.50 -8.04
N GLY A 135 -17.03 11.86 -6.89
CA GLY A 135 -18.11 11.17 -6.18
C GLY A 135 -19.24 12.11 -5.74
N ILE A 136 -18.89 13.31 -5.25
CA ILE A 136 -19.87 14.35 -4.89
C ILE A 136 -20.66 14.80 -6.12
N ASN A 137 -19.96 15.03 -7.24
CA ASN A 137 -20.58 15.51 -8.47
C ASN A 137 -21.42 14.43 -9.19
N SER A 138 -21.09 13.14 -9.02
CA SER A 138 -21.88 12.04 -9.58
C SER A 138 -23.20 11.78 -8.83
N ALA A 139 -23.35 12.29 -7.61
CA ALA A 139 -24.56 12.15 -6.80
C ALA A 139 -25.57 13.31 -6.98
N ALA A 140 -25.18 14.35 -7.73
CA ALA A 140 -25.99 15.54 -8.02
C ALA A 140 -26.69 15.44 -9.38
#